data_AF-A0A957KBJ9-F1
#
_entry.id   AF-A0A957KBJ9-F1
#
_cell.length_a   1.000
_cell.length_b   1.000
_cell.length_c   1.000
_cell.angle_alpha   90.00
_cell.angle_beta   90.00
_cell.angle_gamma   90.00
#
_symmetry.space_group_name_H-M   'P 1'
#
loop_
_entity.id
_entity.type
_entity.pdbx_description
1 polymer ?
#
loop_
_entity_poly.entity_id
_entity_poly.type
_entity_poly.pdbx_seq_one_letter_code
_entity_poly.pdbx_strand_id
1 'polypeptide(L)'
;MRLKTIIFLLLLALVMVACGGETTEPEVIRETVETVVQEEVTRVVTETETVTETVTETVTETVTEIVEVVPLPAVDPGQYDGDIAAAGSSTVFPLAERMAERFTEEGYSGTIALDSIGSGAGFERFCVEGESDIANASRPIRDSEVESCRAIGREPIEFRVGTDALAVVVSAENDFVTDVTTEELA
;
A
#
# COMPACT_ATOMS: atom_id res chain seq x y z
N MET A 1 -56.08 29.07 8.70
CA MET A 1 -54.79 29.52 9.26
C MET A 1 -54.06 28.48 10.11
N ARG A 2 -54.74 27.56 10.81
CA ARG A 2 -54.08 26.67 11.80
C ARG A 2 -53.16 25.56 11.23
N LEU A 3 -53.40 25.05 10.01
CA LEU A 3 -52.59 23.94 9.47
C LEU A 3 -51.22 24.38 8.91
N LYS A 4 -51.15 25.55 8.25
CA LYS A 4 -49.88 26.12 7.76
C LYS A 4 -48.98 26.54 8.91
N THR A 5 -49.54 27.02 10.02
CA THR A 5 -48.77 27.36 11.23
C THR A 5 -48.22 26.11 11.93
N ILE A 6 -48.96 25.00 11.94
CA ILE A 6 -48.49 23.72 12.51
C ILE A 6 -47.37 23.11 11.67
N ILE A 7 -47.48 23.14 10.34
CA ILE A 7 -46.41 22.66 9.45
C ILE A 7 -45.15 23.52 9.57
N PHE A 8 -45.30 24.84 9.71
CA PHE A 8 -44.17 25.74 9.92
C PHE A 8 -43.50 25.52 11.29
N LEU A 9 -44.26 25.26 12.35
CA LEU A 9 -43.73 24.92 13.67
C LEU A 9 -43.03 23.54 13.70
N LEU A 10 -43.54 22.55 12.96
CA LEU A 10 -42.89 21.24 12.81
C LEU A 10 -41.59 21.32 12.02
N LEU A 11 -41.55 22.12 10.95
CA LEU A 11 -40.31 22.36 10.18
C LEU A 11 -39.28 23.16 10.99
N LEU A 12 -39.71 24.15 11.78
CA LEU A 12 -38.83 24.94 12.64
C LEU A 12 -38.26 24.10 13.80
N ALA A 13 -39.05 23.17 14.36
CA ALA A 13 -38.60 22.23 15.37
C ALA A 13 -37.56 21.23 14.82
N LEU A 14 -37.70 20.81 13.56
CA LEU A 14 -36.75 19.90 12.90
C LEU A 14 -35.38 20.57 12.66
N VAL A 15 -35.36 21.89 12.38
CA VAL A 15 -34.12 22.67 12.19
C VAL A 15 -33.37 22.91 13.51
N MET A 16 -34.09 23.04 14.63
CA MET A 16 -33.46 23.26 15.95
C MET A 16 -32.83 21.99 16.55
N VAL A 17 -33.23 20.79 16.11
CA VAL A 17 -32.62 19.50 16.51
C VAL A 17 -31.30 19.24 15.78
N ALA A 18 -31.03 19.94 14.68
CA ALA A 18 -29.84 19.74 13.85
C ALA A 18 -28.59 20.52 14.32
N CYS A 19 -28.65 21.28 15.41
CA CYS A 19 -27.53 22.10 15.91
C CYS A 19 -27.35 22.02 17.44
N GLY A 20 -27.58 20.85 18.04
CA GLY A 20 -27.46 20.63 19.49
C GLY A 20 -26.47 19.54 19.90
N GLY A 21 -25.47 19.26 19.08
CA GLY A 21 -24.41 18.30 19.41
C GLY A 21 -23.11 19.01 19.72
N GLU A 22 -22.81 19.21 20.99
CA GLU A 22 -21.44 19.51 21.46
C GLU A 22 -20.58 18.27 21.19
N THR A 23 -19.89 18.28 20.05
CA THR A 23 -18.83 17.32 19.76
C THR A 23 -17.55 17.89 20.37
N THR A 24 -17.21 17.41 21.56
CA THR A 24 -15.88 17.58 22.13
C THR A 24 -14.86 17.00 21.15
N GLU A 25 -13.99 17.87 20.64
CA GLU A 25 -12.81 17.52 19.86
C GLU A 25 -11.93 16.55 20.66
N PRO A 26 -11.49 15.41 20.08
CA PRO A 26 -10.26 14.79 20.54
C PRO A 26 -9.09 15.57 19.95
N GLU A 27 -8.43 16.36 20.79
CA GLU A 27 -7.11 16.93 20.59
C GLU A 27 -6.11 15.79 20.30
N VAL A 28 -5.84 15.50 19.03
CA VAL A 28 -4.85 14.50 18.62
C VAL A 28 -3.46 15.10 18.81
N ILE A 29 -2.96 14.88 20.01
CA ILE A 29 -1.58 14.78 20.47
C ILE A 29 -0.59 14.58 19.32
N ARG A 30 -0.01 15.69 18.83
CA ARG A 30 1.20 15.69 17.98
C ARG A 30 2.50 15.78 18.81
N GLU A 31 2.40 15.86 20.13
CA GLU A 31 3.55 16.16 21.01
C GLU A 31 4.25 14.91 21.56
N THR A 32 3.65 13.72 21.50
CA THR A 32 4.24 12.51 22.14
C THR A 32 5.09 11.64 21.21
N VAL A 33 5.29 12.03 19.94
CA VAL A 33 6.18 11.28 19.01
C VAL A 33 7.63 11.77 19.08
N GLU A 34 7.90 13.02 19.47
CA GLU A 34 9.28 13.50 19.64
C GLU A 34 9.95 12.98 20.93
N THR A 35 9.19 12.56 21.94
CA THR A 35 9.74 12.17 23.25
C THR A 35 10.10 10.69 23.33
N VAL A 36 9.41 9.80 22.59
CA VAL A 36 9.75 8.35 22.59
C VAL A 36 10.95 8.05 21.69
N VAL A 37 11.19 8.89 20.67
CA VAL A 37 12.36 8.77 19.79
C VAL A 37 13.66 9.14 20.50
N GLN A 38 13.61 9.88 21.62
CA GLN A 38 14.81 10.25 22.38
C GLN A 38 15.15 9.28 23.54
N GLU A 39 14.20 8.49 24.05
CA GLU A 39 14.51 7.57 25.17
C GLU A 39 15.10 6.23 24.73
N GLU A 40 14.78 5.70 23.54
CA GLU A 40 15.44 4.48 23.03
C GLU A 40 16.81 4.74 22.39
N VAL A 41 17.04 5.95 21.88
CA VAL A 41 18.35 6.35 21.34
C VAL A 41 19.38 6.60 22.45
N THR A 42 18.93 6.85 23.68
CA THR A 42 19.81 7.14 24.83
C THR A 42 20.23 5.89 25.62
N ARG A 43 19.57 4.74 25.44
CA ARG A 43 19.96 3.51 26.19
C ARG A 43 21.16 2.76 25.59
N VAL A 44 21.50 3.01 24.33
CA VAL A 44 22.65 2.34 23.68
C VAL A 44 23.92 3.20 23.74
N VAL A 45 23.85 4.43 24.24
CA VAL A 45 24.99 5.36 24.29
C VAL A 45 25.28 5.78 25.73
N THR A 46 25.45 4.85 26.66
CA THR A 46 26.25 5.10 27.87
C THR A 46 26.68 3.82 28.58
N GLU A 47 27.65 3.11 28.01
CA GLU A 47 28.72 2.52 28.83
C GLU A 47 30.04 2.57 28.06
N THR A 48 30.68 3.74 28.22
CA THR A 48 32.11 3.90 28.43
C THR A 48 33.05 3.38 27.35
N GLU A 49 33.37 4.32 26.46
CA GLU A 49 34.73 4.75 26.12
C GLU A 49 35.83 3.67 26.05
N THR A 50 36.53 3.73 24.91
CA THR A 50 37.84 3.16 24.61
C THR A 50 37.79 1.73 24.08
N VAL A 51 37.59 1.57 22.77
CA VAL A 51 38.60 1.04 21.83
C VAL A 51 38.18 1.47 20.42
N THR A 52 38.67 2.64 20.03
CA THR A 52 38.92 2.98 18.63
C THR A 52 40.02 2.03 18.13
N GLU A 53 39.87 1.56 16.89
CA GLU A 53 40.70 0.53 16.22
C GLU A 53 40.30 -0.92 16.54
N THR A 54 39.96 -1.68 15.51
CA THR A 54 39.86 -3.16 15.50
C THR A 54 38.47 -3.79 15.72
N VAL A 55 37.40 -3.25 15.13
CA VAL A 55 36.29 -4.10 14.62
C VAL A 55 35.78 -3.48 13.31
N THR A 56 36.68 -3.28 12.36
CA THR A 56 36.38 -2.76 11.01
C THR A 56 36.92 -3.76 9.99
N GLU A 57 36.61 -5.04 10.13
CA GLU A 57 36.99 -6.03 9.10
C GLU A 57 36.15 -7.31 9.08
N THR A 58 35.12 -7.47 9.93
CA THR A 58 34.37 -8.73 9.97
C THR A 58 32.88 -8.54 10.19
N VAL A 59 32.28 -7.55 9.53
CA VAL A 59 30.82 -7.47 9.29
C VAL A 59 30.59 -6.80 7.93
N THR A 60 31.32 -7.24 6.89
CA THR A 60 31.26 -6.61 5.54
C THR A 60 30.97 -7.60 4.41
N GLU A 61 30.76 -8.89 4.68
CA GLU A 61 30.57 -9.88 3.61
C GLU A 61 29.21 -10.58 3.58
N THR A 62 28.20 -10.19 4.37
CA THR A 62 26.91 -10.91 4.33
C THR A 62 25.67 -10.05 4.56
N VAL A 63 25.62 -8.82 4.05
CA VAL A 63 24.37 -8.15 3.62
C VAL A 63 24.76 -7.07 2.61
N THR A 64 24.98 -7.46 1.35
CA THR A 64 25.24 -6.49 0.26
C THR A 64 24.47 -6.92 -0.97
N GLU A 65 23.16 -7.02 -0.83
CA GLU A 65 22.28 -6.65 -1.93
C GLU A 65 21.57 -5.36 -1.53
N ILE A 66 22.36 -4.29 -1.56
CA ILE A 66 21.86 -2.92 -1.57
C ILE A 66 21.11 -2.75 -2.90
N VAL A 67 19.78 -2.85 -2.86
CA VAL A 67 18.95 -2.37 -3.98
C VAL A 67 19.15 -0.86 -4.04
N GLU A 68 20.05 -0.42 -4.93
CA GLU A 68 20.28 0.98 -5.20
C GLU A 68 18.97 1.56 -5.75
N VAL A 69 18.31 2.41 -4.95
CA VAL A 69 17.08 3.09 -5.37
C VAL A 69 17.48 4.15 -6.40
N VAL A 70 17.49 3.77 -7.68
CA VAL A 70 17.75 4.69 -8.78
C VAL A 70 16.59 5.69 -8.86
N PRO A 71 16.82 7.00 -8.68
CA PRO A 71 15.77 7.99 -8.79
C PRO A 71 15.30 8.05 -10.25
N LEU A 72 14.02 7.70 -10.47
CA LEU A 72 13.39 7.86 -11.78
C LEU A 72 13.08 9.35 -12.01
N PRO A 73 13.20 9.84 -13.26
CA PRO A 73 12.79 11.20 -13.59
C PRO A 73 11.28 11.37 -13.36
N ALA A 74 10.87 12.60 -13.05
CA ALA A 74 9.45 12.93 -12.98
C ALA A 74 8.81 12.75 -14.37
N VAL A 75 7.65 12.09 -14.41
CA VAL A 75 6.86 11.87 -15.61
C VAL A 75 5.73 12.90 -15.63
N ASP A 76 5.50 13.55 -16.79
CA ASP A 76 4.31 14.37 -17.05
C ASP A 76 3.30 13.52 -17.83
N PRO A 77 2.20 13.04 -17.20
CA PRO A 77 1.25 12.14 -17.84
C PRO A 77 0.58 12.75 -19.08
N GLY A 78 0.46 14.07 -19.15
CA GLY A 78 -0.15 14.77 -20.29
C GLY A 78 0.66 14.73 -21.59
N GLN A 79 1.92 14.28 -21.55
CA GLN A 79 2.75 14.08 -22.74
C GLN A 79 2.57 12.71 -23.40
N TYR A 80 1.75 11.83 -22.82
CA TYR A 80 1.60 10.45 -23.27
C TYR A 80 0.15 10.16 -23.67
N ASP A 81 0.01 9.22 -24.60
CA ASP A 81 -1.26 8.72 -25.14
C ASP A 81 -1.18 7.21 -25.38
N GLY A 82 -2.32 6.61 -25.76
CA GLY A 82 -2.47 5.17 -25.95
C GLY A 82 -3.28 4.50 -24.86
N ASP A 83 -3.67 3.25 -25.08
CA ASP A 83 -4.37 2.47 -24.05
C ASP A 83 -3.34 1.68 -23.23
N ILE A 84 -3.55 1.59 -21.92
CA ILE A 84 -2.75 0.78 -20.99
C ILE A 84 -3.66 -0.31 -20.43
N ALA A 85 -3.25 -1.57 -20.57
CA ALA A 85 -3.91 -2.72 -19.98
C ALA A 85 -3.08 -3.29 -18.83
N ALA A 86 -3.65 -3.36 -17.63
CA ALA A 86 -3.04 -4.03 -16.49
C ALA A 86 -3.97 -5.09 -15.90
N ALA A 87 -3.41 -6.24 -15.55
CA ALA A 87 -4.18 -7.34 -14.96
C ALA A 87 -3.37 -8.08 -13.89
N GLY A 88 -4.06 -8.63 -12.89
CA GLY A 88 -3.43 -9.56 -11.94
C GLY A 88 -4.00 -9.53 -10.54
N SER A 89 -3.12 -9.43 -9.54
CA SER A 89 -3.43 -9.61 -8.11
C SER A 89 -4.61 -8.78 -7.62
N SER A 90 -5.55 -9.44 -6.93
CA SER A 90 -6.66 -8.79 -6.24
C SER A 90 -6.23 -7.97 -5.02
N THR A 91 -5.07 -8.28 -4.42
CA THR A 91 -4.55 -7.50 -3.27
C THR A 91 -3.82 -6.23 -3.72
N VAL A 92 -3.28 -6.21 -4.94
CA VAL A 92 -2.62 -5.04 -5.54
C VAL A 92 -3.62 -4.17 -6.31
N PHE A 93 -4.77 -4.75 -6.72
CA PHE A 93 -5.78 -4.05 -7.50
C PHE A 93 -6.24 -2.71 -6.90
N PRO A 94 -6.54 -2.58 -5.58
CA PRO A 94 -6.93 -1.29 -5.01
C PRO A 94 -5.83 -0.22 -5.14
N LEU A 95 -4.55 -0.61 -5.02
CA LEU A 95 -3.43 0.30 -5.23
C LEU A 95 -3.35 0.72 -6.71
N ALA A 96 -3.46 -0.23 -7.63
CA ALA A 96 -3.42 0.03 -9.06
C ALA A 96 -4.56 0.96 -9.51
N GLU A 97 -5.77 0.78 -8.98
CA GLU A 97 -6.92 1.65 -9.22
C GLU A 97 -6.63 3.09 -8.81
N ARG A 98 -6.09 3.31 -7.60
CA ARG A 98 -5.73 4.67 -7.15
C ARG A 98 -4.61 5.31 -7.95
N MET A 99 -3.65 4.51 -8.42
CA MET A 99 -2.59 5.03 -9.28
C MET A 99 -3.11 5.41 -10.67
N ALA A 100 -4.02 4.62 -11.24
CA ALA A 100 -4.67 4.94 -12.50
C ALA A 100 -5.55 6.19 -12.42
N GLU A 101 -6.32 6.35 -11.33
CA GLU A 101 -7.08 7.56 -11.03
C GLU A 101 -6.16 8.79 -11.04
N ARG A 102 -5.08 8.76 -10.25
CA ARG A 102 -4.12 9.87 -10.16
C ARG A 102 -3.44 10.20 -11.48
N PHE A 103 -2.99 9.17 -12.22
CA PHE A 103 -2.33 9.36 -13.51
C PHE A 103 -3.26 10.04 -14.53
N THR A 104 -4.55 9.71 -14.48
CA THR A 104 -5.60 10.36 -15.29
C THR A 104 -5.85 11.80 -14.83
N GLU A 105 -5.96 12.05 -13.53
CA GLU A 105 -6.14 13.39 -12.95
C GLU A 105 -4.97 14.34 -13.27
N GLU A 106 -3.76 13.80 -13.39
CA GLU A 106 -2.55 14.54 -13.77
C GLU A 106 -2.44 14.81 -15.29
N GLY A 107 -3.41 14.35 -16.08
CA GLY A 107 -3.58 14.76 -17.48
C GLY A 107 -3.40 13.66 -18.52
N TYR A 108 -3.25 12.39 -18.12
CA TYR A 108 -3.21 11.29 -19.08
C TYR A 108 -4.50 11.21 -19.90
N SER A 109 -4.36 11.10 -21.22
CA SER A 109 -5.48 11.19 -22.16
C SER A 109 -6.00 9.84 -22.66
N GLY A 110 -5.26 8.76 -22.39
CA GLY A 110 -5.57 7.41 -22.82
C GLY A 110 -6.48 6.62 -21.88
N THR A 111 -6.88 5.41 -22.28
CA THR A 111 -7.67 4.52 -21.43
C THR A 111 -6.76 3.65 -20.57
N ILE A 112 -7.06 3.50 -19.28
CA ILE A 112 -6.40 2.54 -18.40
C ILE A 112 -7.41 1.44 -18.04
N ALA A 113 -7.21 0.23 -18.58
CA ALA A 113 -8.00 -0.94 -18.26
C ALA A 113 -7.33 -1.73 -17.13
N LEU A 114 -8.07 -1.98 -16.05
CA LEU A 114 -7.59 -2.72 -14.88
C LEU A 114 -8.46 -3.95 -14.62
N ASP A 115 -7.85 -5.13 -14.56
CA ASP A 115 -8.53 -6.39 -14.26
C ASP A 115 -7.95 -7.09 -13.01
N SER A 116 -8.80 -7.40 -12.04
CA SER A 116 -8.45 -8.25 -10.89
C SER A 116 -8.74 -9.73 -11.20
N ILE A 117 -7.73 -10.47 -11.63
CA ILE A 117 -7.84 -11.90 -12.01
C ILE A 117 -6.93 -12.83 -11.19
N GLY A 118 -6.16 -12.29 -10.24
CA GLY A 118 -5.16 -13.01 -9.46
C GLY A 118 -3.77 -13.03 -10.14
N SER A 119 -2.70 -13.11 -9.35
CA SER A 119 -1.32 -12.97 -9.85
C SER A 119 -0.96 -14.01 -10.93
N GLY A 120 -1.38 -15.28 -10.77
CA GLY A 120 -1.08 -16.33 -11.75
C GLY A 120 -1.73 -16.10 -13.11
N ALA A 121 -3.04 -15.80 -13.14
CA ALA A 121 -3.73 -15.47 -14.38
C ALA A 121 -3.23 -14.15 -14.99
N GLY A 122 -2.82 -13.19 -14.15
CA GLY A 122 -2.15 -11.96 -14.59
C GLY A 122 -0.84 -12.23 -15.33
N PHE A 123 0.01 -13.12 -14.79
CA PHE A 123 1.23 -13.55 -15.47
C PHE A 123 0.94 -14.31 -16.75
N GLU A 124 -0.09 -15.15 -16.81
CA GLU A 124 -0.47 -15.86 -18.03
C GLU A 124 -0.92 -14.88 -19.13
N ARG A 125 -1.79 -13.92 -18.80
CA ARG A 125 -2.21 -12.87 -19.74
C ARG A 125 -1.04 -12.03 -20.24
N PHE A 126 -0.10 -11.72 -19.35
CA PHE A 126 1.06 -10.89 -19.67
C PHE A 126 2.17 -11.64 -20.46
N CYS A 127 2.51 -12.87 -20.05
CA CYS A 127 3.64 -13.63 -20.55
C CYS A 127 3.29 -14.66 -21.62
N VAL A 128 2.04 -15.09 -21.73
CA VAL A 128 1.61 -16.10 -22.71
C VAL A 128 0.72 -15.48 -23.78
N GLU A 129 -0.33 -14.78 -23.36
CA GLU A 129 -1.29 -14.17 -24.29
C GLU A 129 -0.75 -12.85 -24.88
N GLY A 130 0.04 -12.12 -24.09
CA GLY A 130 0.60 -10.83 -24.47
C GLY A 130 -0.45 -9.70 -24.50
N GLU A 131 -1.58 -9.88 -23.81
CA GLU A 131 -2.75 -8.98 -23.90
C GLU A 131 -2.73 -7.84 -22.86
N SER A 132 -1.84 -7.90 -21.87
CA SER A 132 -1.60 -6.80 -20.93
C SER A 132 -0.19 -6.21 -21.06
N ASP A 133 -0.07 -4.93 -20.69
CA ASP A 133 1.19 -4.18 -20.59
C ASP A 133 1.80 -4.31 -19.20
N ILE A 134 0.97 -4.52 -18.18
CA ILE A 134 1.40 -4.62 -16.78
C ILE A 134 0.76 -5.87 -16.13
N ALA A 135 1.58 -6.64 -15.41
CA ALA A 135 1.14 -7.72 -14.55
C ALA A 135 1.26 -7.30 -13.08
N ASN A 136 0.13 -7.00 -12.44
CA ASN A 136 0.11 -6.67 -11.01
C ASN A 136 0.26 -7.97 -10.22
N ALA A 137 1.19 -8.06 -9.27
CA ALA A 137 1.45 -9.31 -8.56
C ALA A 137 1.68 -9.12 -7.05
N SER A 138 1.11 -10.02 -6.25
CA SER A 138 1.33 -10.14 -4.80
C SER A 138 2.48 -11.07 -4.42
N ARG A 139 3.21 -11.58 -5.43
CA ARG A 139 4.38 -12.43 -5.27
C ARG A 139 5.37 -12.16 -6.42
N PRO A 140 6.64 -12.52 -6.26
CA PRO A 140 7.60 -12.50 -7.35
C PRO A 140 7.16 -13.39 -8.53
N ILE A 141 7.60 -13.01 -9.72
CA ILE A 141 7.47 -13.83 -10.93
C ILE A 141 8.35 -15.08 -10.80
N ARG A 142 7.87 -16.23 -11.28
CA ARG A 142 8.64 -17.49 -11.28
C ARG A 142 9.50 -17.61 -12.53
N ASP A 143 10.61 -18.34 -12.46
CA ASP A 143 11.47 -18.62 -13.61
C ASP A 143 10.71 -19.19 -14.82
N SER A 144 9.74 -20.07 -14.58
CA SER A 144 8.89 -20.63 -15.64
C SER A 144 7.98 -19.60 -16.32
N GLU A 145 7.54 -18.58 -15.57
CA GLU A 145 6.72 -17.48 -16.09
C GLU A 145 7.60 -16.50 -16.86
N VAL A 146 8.81 -16.22 -16.39
CA VAL A 146 9.82 -15.44 -17.13
C VAL A 146 10.14 -16.10 -18.47
N GLU A 147 10.35 -17.42 -18.50
CA GLU A 147 10.59 -18.15 -19.74
C GLU A 147 9.40 -18.06 -20.71
N SER A 148 8.18 -18.08 -20.18
CA SER A 148 6.97 -17.88 -20.99
C SER A 148 6.95 -16.49 -21.63
N CYS A 149 7.29 -15.45 -20.86
CA CYS A 149 7.44 -14.08 -21.37
C CYS A 149 8.48 -14.02 -22.51
N ARG A 150 9.64 -14.66 -22.32
CA ARG A 150 10.69 -14.69 -23.34
C ARG A 150 10.27 -15.44 -24.60
N ALA A 151 9.45 -16.49 -24.46
CA ALA A 151 8.91 -17.23 -25.60
C ALA A 151 8.04 -16.36 -26.52
N ILE A 152 7.42 -15.31 -26.00
CA ILE A 152 6.70 -14.29 -26.79
C ILE A 152 7.54 -13.05 -27.09
N GLY A 153 8.84 -13.09 -26.83
CA GLY A 153 9.79 -12.00 -27.11
C GLY A 153 9.74 -10.84 -26.10
N ARG A 154 9.24 -11.07 -24.88
CA ARG A 154 9.21 -10.08 -23.79
C ARG A 154 10.27 -10.41 -22.74
N GLU A 155 10.98 -9.39 -22.28
CA GLU A 155 11.79 -9.48 -21.05
C GLU A 155 11.03 -8.74 -19.94
N PRO A 156 10.50 -9.45 -18.93
CA PRO A 156 9.76 -8.81 -17.84
C PRO A 156 10.72 -8.00 -16.96
N ILE A 157 10.27 -6.82 -16.51
CA ILE A 157 10.98 -5.99 -15.55
C ILE A 157 10.13 -5.92 -14.28
N GLU A 158 10.70 -6.33 -13.15
CA GLU A 158 10.00 -6.33 -11.86
C GLU A 158 10.22 -5.02 -11.11
N PHE A 159 9.12 -4.45 -10.61
CA PHE A 159 9.12 -3.29 -9.73
C PHE A 159 8.40 -3.62 -8.43
N ARG A 160 9.12 -3.50 -7.30
CA ARG A 160 8.49 -3.62 -5.99
C ARG A 160 7.80 -2.30 -5.63
N VAL A 161 6.47 -2.32 -5.67
CA VAL A 161 5.62 -1.14 -5.38
C VAL A 161 5.21 -1.03 -3.91
N GLY A 162 5.38 -2.09 -3.13
CA GLY A 162 4.98 -2.10 -1.73
C GLY A 162 5.40 -3.37 -0.99
N THR A 163 5.15 -3.35 0.32
CA THR A 163 5.23 -4.52 1.20
C THR A 163 3.93 -4.56 1.97
N ASP A 164 3.15 -5.62 1.78
CA ASP A 164 1.89 -5.81 2.47
C ASP A 164 2.09 -6.67 3.73
N ALA A 165 1.36 -6.34 4.79
CA ALA A 165 1.39 -7.09 6.05
C ALA A 165 0.17 -8.01 6.12
N LEU A 166 0.40 -9.28 6.45
CA LEU A 166 -0.70 -10.20 6.74
C LEU A 166 -1.10 -10.07 8.22
N ALA A 167 -2.37 -9.77 8.45
CA ALA A 167 -2.94 -9.75 9.79
C ALA A 167 -3.68 -11.06 10.07
N VAL A 168 -3.38 -11.69 11.20
CA VAL A 168 -4.18 -12.79 11.73
C VAL A 168 -5.26 -12.18 12.62
N VAL A 169 -6.52 -12.35 12.23
CA VAL A 169 -7.67 -11.80 12.94
C VAL A 169 -8.55 -12.96 13.40
N VAL A 170 -8.92 -12.95 14.68
CA VAL A 170 -9.87 -13.89 15.27
C VAL A 170 -11.20 -13.20 15.55
N SER A 171 -12.29 -13.98 15.59
CA SER A 171 -13.60 -13.45 15.97
C SER A 171 -13.56 -12.88 17.40
N ALA A 172 -14.30 -11.82 17.68
CA ALA A 172 -14.44 -11.31 19.05
C ALA A 172 -15.18 -12.29 19.98
N GLU A 173 -15.94 -13.24 19.42
CA GLU A 173 -16.65 -14.29 20.17
C GLU A 173 -15.79 -15.54 20.40
N ASN A 174 -14.54 -15.54 19.93
CA ASN A 174 -13.60 -16.64 20.13
C ASN A 174 -13.20 -16.74 21.61
N ASP A 175 -13.41 -17.90 22.20
CA ASP A 175 -13.08 -18.22 23.59
C ASP A 175 -11.93 -19.22 23.75
N PHE A 176 -11.39 -19.74 22.65
CA PHE A 176 -10.37 -20.80 22.66
C PHE A 176 -8.97 -20.31 22.30
N VAL A 177 -8.79 -19.46 21.27
CA VAL A 177 -7.47 -18.89 20.93
C VAL A 177 -7.20 -17.66 21.77
N THR A 178 -6.13 -17.66 22.57
CA THR A 178 -5.73 -16.49 23.38
C THR A 178 -4.40 -15.88 22.93
N ASP A 179 -3.56 -16.70 22.32
CA ASP A 179 -2.30 -16.34 21.67
C ASP A 179 -2.07 -17.37 20.54
N VAL A 180 -1.23 -17.03 19.57
CA VAL A 180 -0.78 -17.96 18.53
C VAL A 180 0.68 -17.64 18.16
N THR A 181 1.53 -18.64 18.26
CA THR A 181 2.92 -18.56 17.82
C THR A 181 3.03 -18.77 16.31
N THR A 182 4.18 -18.42 15.72
CA THR A 182 4.41 -18.66 14.28
C THR A 182 4.45 -20.15 13.96
N GLU A 183 4.96 -20.98 14.88
CA GLU A 183 4.99 -22.43 14.75
C GLU A 183 3.57 -23.05 14.73
N GLU A 184 2.62 -22.45 15.43
CA GLU A 184 1.22 -22.92 15.45
C GLU A 184 0.44 -22.50 14.18
N LEU A 185 0.94 -21.53 13.42
CA LEU A 185 0.35 -21.05 12.17
C LEU A 185 0.87 -21.77 10.91
N ALA A 186 2.06 -22.39 10.98
CA ALA A 186 2.76 -23.01 9.86
C ALA A 186 2.21 -24.39 9.47
#